data_AF-A0A7C1Z162-F1
#
_entry.id   AF-A0A7C1Z162-F1
#
_cell.length_a   1.000
_cell.length_b   1.000
_cell.length_c   1.000
_cell.angle_alpha   90.00
_cell.angle_beta   90.00
_cell.angle_gamma   90.00
#
_symmetry.space_group_name_H-M   'P 1'
#
loop_
_entity.id
_entity.type
_entity.pdbx_description
1 polymer ?
#
loop_
_entity_poly.entity_id
_entity_poly.type
_entity_poly.pdbx_seq_one_letter_code
_entity_poly.pdbx_strand_id
1 'polypeptide(L)'
;MNFNESINWLLKNGGPDICYKTVNELIIDQTNFDVKKLRSDLLKSEIVQKWLQKKPESKLSGIYALHHSRSSVYENLMNKLNQLGLNSTFKVYDKFAQKSLEILRTLMNVNNIFFKQFFISLMLSFLCRSGYENEELIKQALDRRFDALKDFIHLKNLDIYVDPAEFPRLPKIRRHDIVNPDLYSDGKMRFPFIHDIWAFSGILKSKFYQDRIELIENIIKRIFTKDYQNLKKGYGIVVASPTKAYGMGWSVHLPFFQNPNQLLNHL
;
A
#
# COMPACT_ATOMS: atom_id res chain seq x y z
N MET A 1 -4.60 0.01 -31.49
CA MET A 1 -4.86 -1.36 -31.02
C MET A 1 -6.10 -1.30 -30.14
N ASN A 2 -7.15 -2.07 -30.44
CA ASN A 2 -8.34 -2.13 -29.58
C ASN A 2 -8.08 -3.05 -28.36
N PHE A 3 -8.96 -3.00 -27.35
CA PHE A 3 -8.76 -3.73 -26.09
C PHE A 3 -8.57 -5.25 -26.28
N ASN A 4 -9.33 -5.86 -27.18
CA ASN A 4 -9.24 -7.30 -27.47
C ASN A 4 -7.93 -7.65 -28.18
N GLU A 5 -7.48 -6.80 -29.11
CA GLU A 5 -6.16 -6.96 -29.73
C GLU A 5 -5.03 -6.87 -28.69
N SER A 6 -5.13 -5.96 -27.71
CA SER A 6 -4.16 -5.85 -26.61
C SER A 6 -4.15 -7.10 -25.72
N ILE A 7 -5.32 -7.64 -25.35
CA ILE A 7 -5.42 -8.90 -24.61
C ILE A 7 -4.75 -10.04 -25.38
N ASN A 8 -5.10 -10.21 -26.66
CA ASN A 8 -4.54 -11.26 -27.49
C ASN A 8 -3.02 -11.11 -27.65
N TRP A 9 -2.54 -9.88 -27.78
CA TRP A 9 -1.12 -9.60 -27.83
C TRP A 9 -0.42 -9.98 -26.52
N LEU A 10 -0.99 -9.63 -25.36
CA LEU A 10 -0.44 -10.00 -24.04
C LEU A 10 -0.41 -11.52 -23.84
N LEU A 11 -1.44 -12.24 -24.26
CA LEU A 11 -1.49 -13.71 -24.16
C LEU A 11 -0.48 -14.40 -25.09
N LYS A 12 -0.22 -13.82 -26.27
CA LYS A 12 0.72 -14.37 -27.26
C LYS A 12 2.18 -14.07 -26.94
N ASN A 13 2.47 -12.89 -26.38
CA ASN A 13 3.83 -12.39 -26.20
C ASN A 13 4.26 -12.27 -24.73
N GLY A 14 3.33 -12.40 -23.79
CA GLY A 14 3.60 -12.31 -22.36
C GLY A 14 4.29 -13.55 -21.80
N GLY A 15 5.04 -13.34 -20.72
CA GLY A 15 5.53 -14.44 -19.87
C GLY A 15 4.39 -15.07 -19.04
N PRO A 16 4.67 -16.17 -18.32
CA PRO A 16 3.66 -16.89 -17.55
C PRO A 16 2.86 -16.02 -16.56
N ASP A 17 3.49 -15.02 -15.94
CA ASP A 17 2.85 -14.06 -15.04
C ASP A 17 1.92 -13.09 -15.76
N ILE A 18 2.33 -12.59 -16.92
CA ILE A 18 1.48 -11.72 -17.74
C ILE A 18 0.28 -12.50 -18.28
N CYS A 19 0.49 -13.72 -18.79
CA CYS A 19 -0.60 -14.55 -19.32
C CYS A 19 -1.61 -14.91 -18.23
N TYR A 20 -1.14 -15.40 -17.08
CA TYR A 20 -2.02 -15.73 -15.96
C TYR A 20 -2.84 -14.53 -15.49
N LYS A 21 -2.20 -13.37 -15.30
CA LYS A 21 -2.92 -12.16 -14.86
C LYS A 21 -3.86 -11.61 -15.92
N THR A 22 -3.48 -11.68 -17.20
CA THR A 22 -4.37 -11.24 -18.28
C THR A 22 -5.67 -12.02 -18.26
N VAL A 23 -5.61 -13.36 -18.17
CA VAL A 23 -6.81 -14.20 -18.06
C VAL A 23 -7.58 -13.92 -16.76
N ASN A 24 -6.88 -13.80 -15.63
CA ASN A 24 -7.54 -13.69 -14.33
C ASN A 24 -8.09 -12.29 -14.00
N GLU A 25 -7.52 -11.22 -14.55
CA GLU A 25 -7.84 -9.85 -14.18
C GLU A 25 -8.59 -9.08 -15.28
N LEU A 26 -8.38 -9.45 -16.56
CA LEU A 26 -8.95 -8.72 -17.70
C LEU A 26 -10.04 -9.49 -18.45
N ILE A 27 -10.07 -10.82 -18.35
CA ILE A 27 -11.05 -11.67 -19.05
C ILE A 27 -12.18 -12.08 -18.09
N ILE A 28 -13.41 -11.71 -18.46
CA ILE A 28 -14.62 -12.00 -17.67
C ILE A 28 -15.00 -13.48 -17.76
N ASP A 29 -15.02 -14.04 -18.98
CA ASP A 29 -15.34 -15.45 -19.22
C ASP A 29 -14.07 -16.25 -19.52
N GLN A 30 -13.69 -17.10 -18.57
CA GLN A 30 -12.47 -17.89 -18.62
C GLN A 30 -12.71 -19.30 -19.18
N THR A 31 -13.90 -19.63 -19.67
CA THR A 31 -14.30 -21.00 -20.09
C THR A 31 -13.35 -21.60 -21.14
N ASN A 32 -12.78 -20.76 -22.00
CA ASN A 32 -11.88 -21.19 -23.08
C ASN A 32 -10.39 -21.25 -22.66
N PHE A 33 -10.06 -21.02 -21.40
CA PHE A 33 -8.69 -20.98 -20.91
C PHE A 33 -8.41 -22.09 -19.90
N ASP A 34 -7.29 -22.81 -20.09
CA ASP A 34 -6.81 -23.76 -19.09
C ASP A 34 -6.11 -23.01 -17.93
N VAL A 35 -6.93 -22.51 -17.01
CA VAL A 35 -6.46 -21.78 -15.82
C VAL A 35 -5.55 -22.67 -14.96
N LYS A 36 -5.75 -23.99 -14.92
CA LYS A 36 -4.88 -24.91 -14.16
C LYS A 36 -3.48 -24.96 -14.76
N LYS A 37 -3.37 -25.05 -16.09
CA LYS A 37 -2.08 -24.96 -16.79
C LYS A 37 -1.42 -23.61 -16.57
N LEU A 38 -2.15 -22.50 -16.73
CA LEU A 38 -1.60 -21.16 -16.50
C LEU A 38 -1.04 -21.00 -15.08
N ARG A 39 -1.73 -21.55 -14.07
CA ARG A 39 -1.24 -21.58 -12.69
C ARG A 39 0.02 -22.43 -12.53
N SER A 40 0.08 -23.59 -13.18
CA SER A 40 1.27 -24.46 -13.18
C SER A 40 2.46 -23.75 -13.84
N ASP A 41 2.24 -23.11 -14.99
CA ASP A 41 3.26 -22.39 -15.74
C ASP A 41 3.78 -21.18 -14.95
N LEU A 42 2.87 -20.42 -14.30
CA LEU A 42 3.27 -19.35 -13.39
C LEU A 42 4.18 -19.87 -12.28
N LEU A 43 3.80 -20.95 -11.60
CA LEU A 43 4.61 -21.50 -10.52
C LEU A 43 5.95 -22.03 -11.00
N LYS A 44 6.06 -22.50 -12.24
CA LYS A 44 7.34 -22.97 -12.83
C LYS A 44 8.22 -21.83 -13.34
N SER A 45 7.68 -20.61 -13.47
CA SER A 45 8.42 -19.45 -13.97
C SER A 45 9.64 -19.14 -13.10
N GLU A 46 10.79 -18.92 -13.73
CA GLU A 46 12.06 -18.66 -13.05
C GLU A 46 11.97 -17.45 -12.12
N ILE A 47 11.31 -16.37 -12.57
CA ILE A 47 11.13 -15.18 -11.74
C ILE A 47 10.28 -15.48 -10.50
N VAL A 48 9.22 -16.27 -10.63
CA VAL A 48 8.36 -16.65 -9.50
C VAL A 48 9.14 -17.50 -8.51
N GLN A 49 9.87 -18.52 -9.00
CA GLN A 49 10.71 -19.37 -8.16
C GLN A 49 11.78 -18.55 -7.41
N LYS A 50 12.44 -17.62 -8.08
CA LYS A 50 13.43 -16.71 -7.46
C LYS A 50 12.84 -15.91 -6.30
N TRP A 51 11.61 -15.41 -6.43
CA TRP A 51 10.97 -14.66 -5.35
C TRP A 51 10.41 -15.55 -4.24
N LEU A 52 9.88 -16.74 -4.57
CA LEU A 52 9.40 -17.71 -3.58
C LEU A 52 10.49 -18.29 -2.65
N GLN A 53 11.76 -18.25 -3.11
CA GLN A 53 12.94 -18.67 -2.34
C GLN A 53 13.44 -17.58 -1.37
N LYS A 54 13.02 -16.32 -1.53
CA LYS A 54 13.43 -15.25 -0.62
C LYS A 54 12.78 -15.45 0.75
N LYS A 55 13.56 -15.22 1.80
CA LYS A 55 13.08 -15.20 3.18
C LYS A 55 12.79 -13.76 3.60
N PRO A 56 11.59 -13.46 4.12
CA PRO A 56 11.33 -12.14 4.68
C PRO A 56 12.26 -11.90 5.87
N GLU A 57 12.80 -10.69 5.99
CA GLU A 57 13.52 -10.29 7.19
C GLU A 57 12.58 -10.37 8.41
N SER A 58 13.01 -11.08 9.46
CA SER A 58 12.14 -11.47 10.58
C SER A 58 12.20 -10.53 11.79
N LYS A 59 13.03 -9.49 11.76
CA LYS A 59 13.28 -8.62 12.91
C LYS A 59 12.49 -7.33 12.81
N LEU A 60 11.57 -7.10 13.76
CA LEU A 60 10.81 -5.86 13.91
C LEU A 60 11.59 -4.76 14.64
N SER A 61 12.79 -4.42 14.17
CA SER A 61 13.59 -3.33 14.76
C SER A 61 13.69 -2.13 13.81
N GLY A 62 12.91 -1.09 14.08
CA GLY A 62 13.00 0.22 13.40
C GLY A 62 12.25 0.32 12.06
N ILE A 63 12.30 1.51 11.44
CA ILE A 63 11.60 1.83 10.17
C ILE A 63 12.00 0.86 9.03
N TYR A 64 13.25 0.38 9.06
CA TYR A 64 13.85 -0.44 8.02
C TYR A 64 13.46 -1.92 8.05
N ALA A 65 12.76 -2.37 9.09
CA ALA A 65 12.35 -3.76 9.22
C ALA A 65 11.38 -4.21 8.12
N LEU A 66 10.45 -3.32 7.74
CA LEU A 66 9.39 -3.62 6.78
C LEU A 66 9.41 -2.69 5.56
N HIS A 67 10.16 -1.58 5.61
CA HIS A 67 10.22 -0.55 4.57
C HIS A 67 11.67 -0.11 4.30
N HIS A 68 12.22 -0.55 3.17
CA HIS A 68 13.57 -0.22 2.68
C HIS A 68 13.69 -0.69 1.22
N SER A 69 14.68 -0.21 0.47
CA SER A 69 14.97 -0.61 -0.92
C SER A 69 15.45 -2.06 -1.16
N ARG A 70 15.70 -2.89 -0.13
CA ARG A 70 16.24 -4.25 -0.34
C ARG A 70 15.13 -5.22 -0.75
N SER A 71 15.43 -6.16 -1.65
CA SER A 71 14.44 -7.14 -2.12
C SER A 71 13.93 -8.13 -1.07
N SER A 72 14.67 -8.35 0.02
CA SER A 72 14.29 -9.21 1.17
C SER A 72 13.32 -8.54 2.13
N VAL A 73 13.17 -7.22 2.03
CA VAL A 73 12.29 -6.44 2.90
C VAL A 73 10.85 -6.74 2.54
N TYR A 74 10.02 -6.80 3.58
CA TYR A 74 8.62 -7.20 3.48
C TYR A 74 7.86 -6.50 2.35
N GLU A 75 7.91 -5.17 2.28
CA GLU A 75 7.21 -4.39 1.25
C GLU A 75 7.57 -4.85 -0.17
N ASN A 76 8.86 -4.96 -0.49
CA ASN A 76 9.30 -5.31 -1.83
C ASN A 76 8.99 -6.77 -2.17
N LEU A 77 9.18 -7.67 -1.19
CA LEU A 77 8.88 -9.09 -1.36
C LEU A 77 7.39 -9.32 -1.63
N MET A 78 6.52 -8.80 -0.75
CA MET A 78 5.09 -9.00 -0.85
C MET A 78 4.50 -8.28 -2.07
N ASN A 79 4.96 -7.05 -2.35
CA ASN A 79 4.57 -6.33 -3.56
C ASN A 79 4.92 -7.14 -4.81
N LYS A 80 6.15 -7.66 -4.89
CA LYS A 80 6.56 -8.39 -6.09
C LYS A 80 5.84 -9.72 -6.26
N LEU A 81 5.58 -10.47 -5.19
CA LEU A 81 4.77 -11.68 -5.25
C LEU A 81 3.34 -11.38 -5.73
N ASN A 82 2.71 -10.32 -5.22
CA ASN A 82 1.40 -9.86 -5.70
C ASN A 82 1.44 -9.40 -7.16
N GLN A 83 2.48 -8.65 -7.57
CA GLN A 83 2.65 -8.19 -8.95
C GLN A 83 2.77 -9.36 -9.93
N LEU A 84 3.43 -10.45 -9.54
CA LEU A 84 3.55 -11.68 -10.30
C LEU A 84 2.25 -12.52 -10.30
N GLY A 85 1.20 -12.10 -9.60
CA GLY A 85 -0.11 -12.75 -9.61
C GLY A 85 -0.32 -13.80 -8.51
N LEU A 86 0.61 -13.93 -7.55
CA LEU A 86 0.42 -14.80 -6.40
C LEU A 86 -0.53 -14.14 -5.38
N ASN A 87 -1.42 -14.95 -4.81
CA ASN A 87 -2.46 -14.53 -3.87
C ASN A 87 -2.95 -15.74 -3.04
N SER A 88 -4.01 -15.59 -2.25
CA SER A 88 -4.60 -16.60 -1.36
C SER A 88 -5.05 -17.89 -2.06
N THR A 89 -5.22 -17.88 -3.38
CA THR A 89 -5.50 -19.11 -4.12
C THR A 89 -4.27 -20.02 -4.27
N PHE A 90 -3.07 -19.54 -3.99
CA PHE A 90 -1.82 -20.30 -4.09
C PHE A 90 -1.32 -20.75 -2.72
N LYS A 91 -1.34 -22.05 -2.43
CA LYS A 91 -0.84 -22.62 -1.16
C LYS A 91 0.60 -22.21 -0.83
N VAL A 92 1.45 -22.02 -1.84
CA VAL A 92 2.84 -21.56 -1.64
C VAL A 92 2.94 -20.12 -1.11
N TYR A 93 1.89 -19.33 -1.29
CA TYR A 93 1.78 -17.96 -0.80
C TYR A 93 1.35 -17.91 0.68
N ASP A 94 0.59 -18.91 1.15
CA ASP A 94 0.06 -18.96 2.53
C ASP A 94 1.16 -18.80 3.58
N LYS A 95 2.34 -19.39 3.38
CA LYS A 95 3.47 -19.25 4.31
C LYS A 95 3.89 -17.78 4.53
N PHE A 96 3.80 -16.95 3.49
CA PHE A 96 4.12 -15.53 3.57
C PHE A 96 2.98 -14.75 4.22
N ALA A 97 1.73 -15.08 3.89
CA ALA A 97 0.55 -14.50 4.51
C ALA A 97 0.50 -14.79 6.02
N GLN A 98 0.72 -16.04 6.43
CA GLN A 98 0.79 -16.43 7.84
C GLN A 98 1.86 -15.65 8.58
N LYS A 99 3.07 -15.54 8.00
CA LYS A 99 4.13 -14.75 8.62
C LYS A 99 3.77 -13.27 8.75
N SER A 100 3.06 -12.74 7.75
CA SER A 100 2.50 -11.38 7.80
C SER A 100 1.49 -11.24 8.94
N LEU A 101 0.57 -12.18 9.10
CA LEU A 101 -0.44 -12.13 10.16
C LEU A 101 0.20 -12.20 11.56
N GLU A 102 1.27 -12.98 11.76
CA GLU A 102 2.05 -12.99 13.00
C GLU A 102 2.66 -11.62 13.32
N ILE A 103 3.30 -11.00 12.32
CA ILE A 103 3.91 -9.68 12.46
C ILE A 103 2.84 -8.62 12.73
N LEU A 104 1.72 -8.67 12.01
CA LEU A 104 0.60 -7.74 12.19
C LEU A 104 0.03 -7.85 13.61
N ARG A 105 -0.15 -9.08 14.12
CA ARG A 105 -0.60 -9.33 15.50
C ARG A 105 0.35 -8.71 16.51
N THR A 106 1.65 -8.86 16.28
CA THR A 106 2.68 -8.26 17.12
C THR A 106 2.59 -6.73 17.10
N LEU A 107 2.52 -6.13 15.90
CA LEU A 107 2.37 -4.68 15.74
C LEU A 107 1.13 -4.16 16.45
N MET A 108 -0.01 -4.85 16.32
CA MET A 108 -1.26 -4.45 16.96
C MET A 108 -1.16 -4.41 18.49
N ASN A 109 -0.33 -5.26 19.10
CA ASN A 109 -0.19 -5.40 20.55
C ASN A 109 0.94 -4.58 21.17
N VAL A 110 1.90 -4.08 20.39
CA VAL A 110 3.02 -3.25 20.88
C VAL A 110 2.68 -1.77 20.79
N ASN A 111 2.97 -0.97 21.82
CA ASN A 111 2.66 0.47 21.84
C ASN A 111 3.87 1.38 21.51
N ASN A 112 5.09 0.83 21.49
CA ASN A 112 6.31 1.63 21.57
C ASN A 112 6.98 1.86 20.20
N ILE A 113 6.27 1.55 19.10
CA ILE A 113 6.79 1.65 17.74
C ILE A 113 6.21 2.90 17.08
N PHE A 114 7.06 3.91 16.87
CA PHE A 114 6.65 5.20 16.31
C PHE A 114 5.92 5.08 14.96
N PHE A 115 6.44 4.25 14.04
CA PHE A 115 5.84 4.03 12.71
C PHE A 115 4.83 2.87 12.67
N LYS A 116 4.24 2.49 13.81
CA LYS A 116 3.32 1.34 13.91
C LYS A 116 2.18 1.42 12.89
N GLN A 117 1.49 2.55 12.79
CA GLN A 117 0.34 2.66 11.88
C GLN A 117 0.74 2.62 10.41
N PHE A 118 1.88 3.22 10.07
CA PHE A 118 2.44 3.12 8.72
C PHE A 118 2.69 1.65 8.36
N PHE A 119 3.34 0.88 9.25
CA PHE A 119 3.58 -0.54 9.04
C PHE A 119 2.32 -1.38 8.96
N ILE A 120 1.34 -1.12 9.81
CA ILE A 120 0.04 -1.79 9.73
C ILE A 120 -0.60 -1.53 8.36
N SER A 121 -0.66 -0.27 7.92
CA SER A 121 -1.23 0.11 6.63
C SER A 121 -0.48 -0.55 5.45
N LEU A 122 0.86 -0.60 5.54
CA LEU A 122 1.72 -1.29 4.57
C LEU A 122 1.35 -2.77 4.46
N MET A 123 1.19 -3.46 5.59
CA MET A 123 0.84 -4.88 5.60
C MET A 123 -0.58 -5.14 5.10
N LEU A 124 -1.54 -4.31 5.54
CA LEU A 124 -2.92 -4.36 5.07
C LEU A 124 -2.99 -4.23 3.54
N SER A 125 -2.16 -3.37 2.95
CA SER A 125 -2.11 -3.18 1.50
C SER A 125 -1.85 -4.47 0.73
N PHE A 126 -0.95 -5.33 1.23
CA PHE A 126 -0.59 -6.57 0.54
C PHE A 126 -1.51 -7.73 0.88
N LEU A 127 -1.99 -7.81 2.13
CA LEU A 127 -2.88 -8.87 2.57
C LEU A 127 -4.29 -8.72 1.99
N CYS A 128 -4.83 -7.50 1.95
CA CYS A 128 -6.14 -7.26 1.35
C CYS A 128 -6.11 -7.50 -0.16
N ARG A 129 -5.07 -7.04 -0.85
CA ARG A 129 -4.92 -7.26 -2.31
C ARG A 129 -4.67 -8.72 -2.69
N SER A 130 -4.16 -9.52 -1.77
CA SER A 130 -3.93 -10.95 -1.98
C SER A 130 -5.09 -11.83 -1.52
N GLY A 131 -6.22 -11.27 -1.10
CA GLY A 131 -7.43 -12.05 -0.79
C GLY A 131 -7.52 -12.59 0.63
N TYR A 132 -6.85 -11.95 1.60
CA TYR A 132 -6.95 -12.26 3.03
C TYR A 132 -7.79 -11.23 3.81
N GLU A 133 -8.52 -10.35 3.12
CA GLU A 133 -9.29 -9.27 3.76
C GLU A 133 -10.35 -9.72 4.76
N ASN A 134 -10.73 -11.00 4.73
CA ASN A 134 -11.76 -11.57 5.60
C ASN A 134 -11.19 -12.14 6.91
N GLU A 135 -9.87 -12.19 7.06
CA GLU A 135 -9.22 -12.57 8.33
C GLU A 135 -9.59 -11.58 9.44
N GLU A 136 -9.94 -12.11 10.61
CA GLU A 136 -10.42 -11.30 11.74
C GLU A 136 -9.40 -10.24 12.19
N LEU A 137 -8.12 -10.60 12.20
CA LEU A 137 -7.04 -9.67 12.54
C LEU A 137 -6.95 -8.50 11.54
N ILE A 138 -7.21 -8.76 10.26
CA ILE A 138 -7.18 -7.75 9.21
C ILE A 138 -8.37 -6.80 9.35
N LYS A 139 -9.57 -7.32 9.64
CA LYS A 139 -10.76 -6.51 9.93
C LYS A 139 -10.51 -5.55 11.08
N GLN A 140 -10.00 -6.04 12.21
CA GLN A 140 -9.69 -5.20 13.38
C GLN A 140 -8.64 -4.12 13.07
N ALA A 141 -7.62 -4.45 12.29
CA ALA A 141 -6.61 -3.48 11.87
C ALA A 141 -7.18 -2.42 10.91
N LEU A 142 -8.06 -2.83 9.97
CA LEU A 142 -8.76 -1.92 9.06
C LEU A 142 -9.71 -0.99 9.80
N ASP A 143 -10.49 -1.48 10.76
CA ASP A 143 -11.42 -0.64 11.53
C ASP A 143 -10.67 0.46 12.29
N ARG A 144 -9.57 0.11 12.97
CA ARG A 144 -8.70 1.11 13.63
C ARG A 144 -8.14 2.13 12.64
N ARG A 145 -7.80 1.69 11.42
CA ARG A 145 -7.30 2.57 10.37
C ARG A 145 -8.38 3.48 9.83
N PHE A 146 -9.59 2.97 9.59
CA PHE A 146 -10.74 3.75 9.15
C PHE A 146 -11.10 4.83 10.17
N ASP A 147 -11.06 4.53 11.46
CA ASP A 147 -11.31 5.53 12.50
C ASP A 147 -10.30 6.68 12.45
N ALA A 148 -9.02 6.40 12.18
CA ALA A 148 -8.04 7.44 11.96
C ALA A 148 -8.29 8.27 10.68
N LEU A 149 -8.77 7.63 9.61
CA LEU A 149 -9.05 8.29 8.33
C LEU A 149 -10.36 9.09 8.33
N LYS A 150 -11.29 8.79 9.23
CA LYS A 150 -12.48 9.64 9.47
C LYS A 150 -12.07 11.04 9.93
N ASP A 151 -11.05 11.16 10.79
CA ASP A 151 -10.54 12.48 11.20
C ASP A 151 -10.07 13.28 9.97
N PHE A 152 -9.42 12.62 9.01
CA PHE A 152 -8.89 13.27 7.79
C PHE A 152 -9.96 13.86 6.89
N ILE A 153 -11.09 13.16 6.68
CA ILE A 153 -12.17 13.69 5.83
C ILE A 153 -12.82 14.96 6.42
N HIS A 154 -12.71 15.16 7.74
CA HIS A 154 -13.25 16.32 8.45
C HIS A 154 -12.26 17.49 8.60
N LEU A 155 -11.00 17.33 8.16
CA LEU A 155 -10.02 18.40 8.17
C LEU A 155 -10.40 19.50 7.14
N LYS A 156 -10.89 20.63 7.65
CA LYS A 156 -11.31 21.78 6.84
C LYS A 156 -10.14 22.41 6.07
N ASN A 157 -8.99 22.56 6.72
CA ASN A 157 -7.79 23.17 6.14
C ASN A 157 -6.66 22.12 6.07
N LEU A 158 -5.98 22.05 4.93
CA LEU A 158 -4.82 21.18 4.72
C LEU A 158 -3.50 21.94 4.90
N ASP A 159 -3.45 22.81 5.92
CA ASP A 159 -2.17 23.36 6.38
C ASP A 159 -1.53 22.37 7.34
N ILE A 160 -0.72 21.47 6.77
CA ILE A 160 -0.17 20.32 7.48
C ILE A 160 1.27 20.55 7.93
N TYR A 161 1.82 21.74 7.69
CA TYR A 161 3.19 22.08 8.03
C TYR A 161 3.21 23.13 9.15
N VAL A 162 4.23 23.06 10.01
CA VAL A 162 4.38 23.96 11.16
C VAL A 162 5.68 24.75 11.07
N ASP A 163 5.76 25.84 11.83
CA ASP A 163 6.95 26.67 11.88
C ASP A 163 8.13 25.86 12.47
N PRO A 164 9.26 25.72 11.75
CA PRO A 164 10.46 25.08 12.29
C PRO A 164 10.98 25.68 13.60
N ALA A 165 10.65 26.94 13.92
CA ALA A 165 11.02 27.60 15.17
C ALA A 165 10.44 26.90 16.42
N GLU A 166 9.32 26.20 16.29
CA GLU A 166 8.72 25.38 17.35
C GLU A 166 9.58 24.15 17.72
N PHE A 167 10.56 23.80 16.88
CA PHE A 167 11.43 22.63 17.05
C PHE A 167 12.92 23.01 17.05
N PRO A 168 13.38 23.77 18.06
CA PRO A 168 14.73 24.36 18.08
C PRO A 168 15.86 23.33 18.24
N ARG A 169 15.53 22.13 18.74
CA ARG A 169 16.47 21.02 18.97
C ARG A 169 16.69 20.13 17.74
N LEU A 170 15.92 20.34 16.67
CA LEU A 170 16.13 19.65 15.39
C LEU A 170 17.16 20.42 14.52
N PRO A 171 17.88 19.74 13.61
CA PRO A 171 18.85 20.40 12.73
C PRO A 171 18.23 21.58 11.97
N LYS A 172 18.90 22.74 11.93
CA LYS A 172 18.37 23.94 11.26
C LYS A 172 18.30 23.78 9.73
N ILE A 173 19.31 23.15 9.14
CA ILE A 173 19.35 22.87 7.69
C ILE A 173 18.56 21.59 7.44
N ARG A 174 17.43 21.71 6.76
CA ARG A 174 16.54 20.59 6.40
C ARG A 174 16.12 20.72 4.94
N ARG A 175 15.93 19.57 4.28
CA ARG A 175 15.45 19.50 2.89
C ARG A 175 13.93 19.56 2.78
N HIS A 176 13.21 19.36 3.89
CA HIS A 176 11.77 19.21 3.93
C HIS A 176 11.19 19.93 5.15
N ASP A 177 9.94 20.37 5.02
CA ASP A 177 9.20 21.01 6.11
C ASP A 177 8.75 20.01 7.17
N ILE A 178 8.47 20.52 8.36
CA ILE A 178 7.98 19.71 9.48
C ILE A 178 6.47 19.51 9.32
N VAL A 179 6.05 18.25 9.31
CA VAL A 179 4.63 17.90 9.35
C VAL A 179 4.12 18.16 10.76
N ASN A 180 2.96 18.80 10.87
CA ASN A 180 2.29 19.08 12.12
C ASN A 180 2.14 17.80 12.97
N PRO A 181 2.79 17.74 14.16
CA PRO A 181 2.69 16.58 15.05
C PRO A 181 1.29 16.22 15.51
N ASP A 182 0.35 17.15 15.54
CA ASP A 182 -1.05 16.88 15.93
C ASP A 182 -1.74 15.89 14.98
N LEU A 183 -1.22 15.76 13.76
CA LEU A 183 -1.70 14.79 12.78
C LEU A 183 -1.31 13.34 13.16
N TYR A 184 -0.43 13.13 14.14
CA TYR A 184 0.05 11.79 14.52
C TYR A 184 0.42 11.61 16.00
N SER A 185 0.26 12.61 16.85
CA SER A 185 0.71 12.62 18.25
C SER A 185 0.03 11.59 19.16
N ASP A 186 -1.22 11.23 18.87
CA ASP A 186 -1.98 10.17 19.55
C ASP A 186 -1.79 8.78 18.92
N GLY A 187 -0.83 8.65 17.99
CA GLY A 187 -0.53 7.41 17.31
C GLY A 187 -1.57 7.01 16.26
N LYS A 188 -2.49 7.90 15.85
CA LYS A 188 -3.48 7.61 14.79
C LYS A 188 -2.98 7.86 13.37
N MET A 189 -1.90 8.63 13.16
CA MET A 189 -1.38 9.00 11.82
C MET A 189 -2.52 9.32 10.83
N ARG A 190 -3.23 10.43 11.05
CA ARG A 190 -4.53 10.72 10.41
C ARG A 190 -4.50 10.80 8.89
N PHE A 191 -3.35 11.15 8.30
CA PHE A 191 -3.23 11.28 6.85
C PHE A 191 -3.19 9.92 6.14
N PRO A 192 -3.84 9.80 4.95
CA PRO A 192 -3.78 8.58 4.16
C PRO A 192 -2.39 8.38 3.57
N PHE A 193 -1.94 7.12 3.58
CA PHE A 193 -0.78 6.64 2.86
C PHE A 193 -1.21 6.03 1.51
N ILE A 194 -0.27 5.90 0.58
CA ILE A 194 -0.52 5.16 -0.68
C ILE A 194 -0.95 3.71 -0.40
N HIS A 195 -0.47 3.14 0.71
CA HIS A 195 -0.80 1.79 1.15
C HIS A 195 -2.28 1.64 1.54
N ASP A 196 -2.94 2.70 2.01
CA ASP A 196 -4.38 2.67 2.28
C ASP A 196 -5.17 2.49 0.98
N ILE A 197 -4.80 3.24 -0.08
CA ILE A 197 -5.44 3.11 -1.40
C ILE A 197 -5.24 1.70 -1.95
N TRP A 198 -4.05 1.13 -1.78
CA TRP A 198 -3.79 -0.25 -2.16
C TRP A 198 -4.66 -1.24 -1.36
N ALA A 199 -4.79 -1.06 -0.05
CA ALA A 199 -5.69 -1.90 0.76
C ALA A 199 -7.15 -1.79 0.28
N PHE A 200 -7.62 -0.57 0.00
CA PHE A 200 -8.97 -0.30 -0.52
C PHE A 200 -9.23 -1.06 -1.83
N SER A 201 -8.25 -1.07 -2.75
CA SER A 201 -8.37 -1.83 -4.01
C SER A 201 -8.59 -3.34 -3.81
N GLY A 202 -8.11 -3.89 -2.69
CA GLY A 202 -8.33 -5.28 -2.32
C GLY A 202 -9.73 -5.52 -1.74
N ILE A 203 -10.15 -4.68 -0.80
CA ILE A 203 -11.40 -4.88 -0.06
C ILE A 203 -12.66 -4.47 -0.83
N LEU A 204 -12.56 -3.56 -1.82
CA LEU A 204 -13.72 -3.13 -2.63
C LEU A 204 -14.36 -4.28 -3.43
N LYS A 205 -13.62 -5.38 -3.65
CA LYS A 205 -14.14 -6.59 -4.29
C LYS A 205 -14.94 -7.47 -3.33
N SER A 206 -14.84 -7.22 -2.03
CA SER A 206 -15.45 -8.03 -0.98
C SER A 206 -16.83 -7.52 -0.59
N LYS A 207 -17.77 -8.46 -0.40
CA LYS A 207 -19.12 -8.15 0.10
C LYS A 207 -19.12 -7.73 1.57
N PHE A 208 -18.06 -8.01 2.33
CA PHE A 208 -17.97 -7.70 3.75
C PHE A 208 -17.73 -6.22 4.06
N TYR A 209 -17.29 -5.43 3.07
CA TYR A 209 -16.91 -4.03 3.26
C TYR A 209 -17.84 -3.05 2.51
N GLN A 210 -19.05 -3.48 2.15
CA GLN A 210 -20.01 -2.64 1.44
C GLN A 210 -20.43 -1.42 2.26
N ASP A 211 -20.51 -1.56 3.59
CA ASP A 211 -20.80 -0.49 4.54
C ASP A 211 -19.64 0.51 4.72
N ARG A 212 -18.46 0.22 4.15
CA ARG A 212 -17.28 1.11 4.17
C ARG A 212 -17.08 1.85 2.85
N ILE A 213 -17.84 1.54 1.79
CA ILE A 213 -17.65 2.14 0.46
C ILE A 213 -17.75 3.67 0.50
N GLU A 214 -18.80 4.21 1.13
CA GLU A 214 -19.00 5.67 1.21
C GLU A 214 -17.81 6.37 1.90
N LEU A 215 -17.27 5.78 2.97
CA LEU A 215 -16.09 6.32 3.65
C LEU A 215 -14.86 6.30 2.73
N ILE A 216 -14.63 5.18 2.02
CA ILE A 216 -13.53 5.06 1.05
C ILE A 216 -13.66 6.12 -0.04
N GLU A 217 -14.86 6.27 -0.63
CA GLU A 217 -15.14 7.27 -1.65
C GLU A 217 -14.89 8.69 -1.15
N ASN A 218 -15.29 9.01 0.09
CA ASN A 218 -15.03 10.30 0.70
C ASN A 218 -13.54 10.56 0.92
N ILE A 219 -12.77 9.55 1.36
CA ILE A 219 -11.30 9.64 1.47
C ILE A 219 -10.67 9.88 0.10
N ILE A 220 -11.04 9.10 -0.91
CA ILE A 220 -10.52 9.26 -2.28
C ILE A 220 -10.89 10.62 -2.83
N LYS A 221 -12.16 11.04 -2.72
CA LYS A 221 -12.62 12.37 -3.14
C LYS A 221 -11.81 13.47 -2.48
N ARG A 222 -11.51 13.36 -1.17
CA ARG A 222 -10.66 14.32 -0.47
C ARG A 222 -9.23 14.33 -1.02
N ILE A 223 -8.64 13.17 -1.30
CA ILE A 223 -7.30 13.10 -1.95
C ILE A 223 -7.31 13.79 -3.31
N PHE A 224 -8.41 13.71 -4.07
CA PHE A 224 -8.56 14.34 -5.38
C PHE A 224 -8.88 15.85 -5.32
N THR A 225 -8.99 16.46 -4.13
CA THR A 225 -9.21 17.90 -4.03
C THR A 225 -7.96 18.70 -4.41
N LYS A 226 -8.16 19.90 -4.97
CA LYS A 226 -7.06 20.76 -5.44
C LYS A 226 -6.14 21.19 -4.30
N ASP A 227 -6.69 21.53 -3.13
CA ASP A 227 -5.92 21.86 -1.93
C ASP A 227 -5.06 20.68 -1.46
N TYR A 228 -5.56 19.44 -1.52
CA TYR A 228 -4.75 18.26 -1.21
C TYR A 228 -3.62 18.03 -2.21
N GLN A 229 -3.92 18.07 -3.51
CA GLN A 229 -2.90 17.84 -4.54
C GLN A 229 -1.89 19.01 -4.68
N ASN A 230 -2.18 20.15 -4.05
CA ASN A 230 -1.26 21.29 -3.94
C ASN A 230 -0.33 21.21 -2.73
N LEU A 231 -0.47 20.21 -1.86
CA LEU A 231 0.51 19.94 -0.79
C LEU A 231 1.92 19.80 -1.38
N LYS A 232 2.96 20.13 -0.61
CA LYS A 232 4.33 20.03 -1.09
C LYS A 232 4.63 18.58 -1.47
N LYS A 233 5.17 18.37 -2.68
CA LYS A 233 5.49 17.03 -3.18
C LYS A 233 6.70 16.43 -2.48
N GLY A 234 6.68 15.12 -2.30
CA GLY A 234 7.80 14.36 -1.76
C GLY A 234 7.65 14.06 -0.27
N TYR A 235 8.75 14.24 0.47
CA TYR A 235 8.85 13.88 1.88
C TYR A 235 8.55 15.08 2.78
N GLY A 236 7.97 14.81 3.95
CA GLY A 236 7.90 15.72 5.09
C GLY A 236 8.75 15.20 6.26
N ILE A 237 9.10 16.08 7.19
CA ILE A 237 9.80 15.72 8.43
C ILE A 237 8.78 15.37 9.50
N VAL A 238 8.84 14.13 9.98
CA VAL A 238 8.02 13.61 11.08
C VAL A 238 8.87 13.57 12.34
N VAL A 239 8.46 14.32 13.36
CA VAL A 239 9.16 14.47 14.63
C VAL A 239 8.77 13.32 15.57
N ALA A 240 9.74 12.51 15.95
CA ALA A 240 9.55 11.38 16.88
C ALA A 240 9.96 11.73 18.32
N SER A 241 10.88 12.68 18.50
CA SER A 241 11.24 13.25 19.78
C SER A 241 11.85 14.65 19.55
N PRO A 242 12.11 15.45 20.60
CA PRO A 242 12.71 16.77 20.44
C PRO A 242 14.04 16.78 19.64
N THR A 243 14.77 15.66 19.64
CA THR A 243 16.07 15.51 18.96
C THR A 243 16.04 14.53 17.79
N LYS A 244 14.89 13.91 17.51
CA LYS A 244 14.78 12.82 16.53
C LYS A 244 13.64 13.06 15.57
N ALA A 245 13.96 13.06 14.29
CA ALA A 245 12.98 13.17 13.22
C ALA A 245 13.35 12.30 12.02
N TYR A 246 12.39 12.08 11.14
CA TYR A 246 12.52 11.21 9.97
C TYR A 246 11.90 11.89 8.75
N GLY A 247 12.49 11.67 7.56
CA GLY A 247 11.79 11.93 6.32
C GLY A 247 10.77 10.83 6.05
N MET A 248 9.50 11.18 5.85
CA MET A 248 8.48 10.23 5.42
C MET A 248 7.63 10.78 4.28
N GLY A 249 7.30 9.94 3.30
CA GLY A 249 6.27 10.25 2.32
C GLY A 249 4.93 10.36 3.05
N TRP A 250 4.32 11.55 3.04
CA TRP A 250 3.19 11.86 3.91
C TRP A 250 1.87 12.08 3.16
N SER A 251 1.93 12.45 1.88
CA SER A 251 0.76 12.78 1.07
C SER A 251 0.74 11.98 -0.23
N VAL A 252 -0.46 11.51 -0.61
CA VAL A 252 -0.66 10.75 -1.83
C VAL A 252 -0.86 11.69 -3.03
N HIS A 253 0.26 12.03 -3.67
CA HIS A 253 0.24 12.79 -4.91
C HIS A 253 -0.08 11.89 -6.09
N LEU A 254 -1.07 12.29 -6.89
CA LEU A 254 -1.44 11.58 -8.10
C LEU A 254 -0.61 12.11 -9.27
N PRO A 255 0.11 11.24 -10.01
CA PRO A 255 0.80 11.64 -11.23
C PRO A 255 -0.16 12.33 -12.19
N PHE A 256 0.32 13.40 -12.82
CA PHE A 256 -0.43 14.15 -13.84
C PHE A 256 -1.75 14.78 -13.39
N PHE A 257 -2.07 14.83 -12.09
CA PHE A 257 -3.32 15.43 -11.60
C PHE A 257 -3.53 16.87 -12.11
N GLN A 258 -2.48 17.70 -12.05
CA GLN A 258 -2.52 19.08 -12.54
C GLN A 258 -2.43 19.19 -14.06
N ASN A 259 -1.95 18.15 -14.75
CA ASN A 259 -1.67 18.15 -16.20
C ASN A 259 -2.11 16.81 -16.83
N PRO A 260 -3.40 16.47 -16.84
CA PRO A 260 -3.87 15.15 -17.28
C PRO A 260 -3.48 14.86 -18.75
N ASN A 261 -3.37 15.91 -19.58
CA ASN A 261 -2.95 15.78 -20.98
C ASN A 261 -1.49 15.31 -21.15
N GLN A 262 -0.63 15.45 -20.15
CA GLN A 262 0.74 14.91 -20.21
C GLN A 262 0.75 13.37 -20.18
N LEU A 263 -0.29 12.73 -19.65
CA LEU A 263 -0.43 11.27 -19.67
C LEU A 263 -0.47 10.74 -21.11
N LEU A 264 -1.08 11.49 -22.03
CA LEU A 264 -1.20 11.12 -23.45
C LEU A 264 0.12 11.21 -24.22
N ASN A 265 1.11 11.93 -23.69
CA ASN A 265 2.44 12.03 -24.31
C ASN A 265 3.39 10.91 -23.86
N HIS A 266 2.97 10.11 -22.86
CA HIS A 266 3.74 8.99 -22.30
C HIS A 266 3.09 7.62 -22.54
N LEU A 267 1.93 7.59 -23.20
CA LEU A 267 1.22 6.40 -23.66
C LEU A 267 1.33 6.30 -25.19
#